data_AF-A0A542MY13-F1
#
_entry.id   AF-A0A542MY13-F1
#
_cell.length_a   1.000
_cell.length_b   1.000
_cell.length_c   1.000
_cell.angle_alpha   90.00
_cell.angle_beta   90.00
_cell.angle_gamma   90.00
#
_symmetry.space_group_name_H-M   'P 1'
#
loop_
_entity.id
_entity.type
_entity.pdbx_description
1 polymer ?
#
loop_
_entity_poly.entity_id
_entity_poly.type
_entity_poly.pdbx_seq_one_letter_code
_entity_poly.pdbx_strand_id
1 'polypeptide(L)'
;MRGRRIYVETTIAADIETVWRLTQDPAAHVRWDIRFSRIMPGPVAEPDAGEPTRFRYERRTPLRTIRGTGVSLGERLRPDGTRTSVLRFHTRDRLSPIRAGRGFWRYVPDGNRTIFITGYDYEAGWGQLDRVVRPLLGWATAWSFDRLRIWVETGVPPEQWPLRSALWWWRRDRPRAARCARTPTRARRESGVATVPATLDALPDPKDDA
;
A
#
# COMPACT_ATOMS: atom_id res chain seq x y z
N MET A 1 -4.54 0.96 -22.51
CA MET A 1 -3.08 1.06 -22.29
C MET A 1 -2.82 0.73 -20.83
N ARG A 2 -2.06 -0.32 -20.50
CA ARG A 2 -1.61 -0.55 -19.12
C ARG A 2 -0.68 0.60 -18.74
N GLY A 3 -1.06 1.36 -17.71
CA GLY A 3 -0.29 2.50 -17.24
C GLY A 3 1.05 2.06 -16.62
N ARG A 4 1.97 3.00 -16.44
CA ARG A 4 3.24 2.71 -15.78
C ARG A 4 2.97 2.26 -14.34
N ARG A 5 3.45 1.06 -13.97
CA ARG A 5 3.33 0.55 -12.60
C ARG A 5 3.88 1.56 -11.59
N ILE A 6 3.16 1.77 -10.49
CA ILE A 6 3.66 2.57 -9.36
C ILE A 6 4.56 1.67 -8.52
N TYR A 7 5.75 2.18 -8.19
CA TYR A 7 6.70 1.55 -7.28
C TYR A 7 7.09 2.52 -6.19
N VAL A 8 7.13 2.05 -4.95
CA VAL A 8 7.63 2.81 -3.79
C VAL A 8 8.40 1.86 -2.87
N GLU A 9 9.58 2.28 -2.44
CA GLU A 9 10.44 1.57 -1.49
C GLU A 9 10.88 2.52 -0.37
N THR A 10 10.89 2.04 0.86
CA THR A 10 11.48 2.71 2.02
C THR A 10 12.19 1.70 2.91
N THR A 11 13.22 2.15 3.62
CA THR A 11 13.83 1.38 4.72
C THR A 11 13.29 1.91 6.04
N ILE A 12 12.91 1.01 6.94
CA ILE A 12 12.37 1.33 8.27
C ILE A 12 13.27 0.68 9.31
N ALA A 13 13.74 1.45 10.29
CA ALA A 13 14.53 0.94 11.40
C ALA A 13 13.66 0.22 12.44
N ALA A 14 13.06 -0.89 12.02
CA ALA A 14 12.34 -1.84 12.85
C ALA A 14 12.39 -3.24 12.25
N ASP A 15 12.14 -4.23 13.10
CA ASP A 15 12.00 -5.62 12.71
C ASP A 15 10.79 -5.83 11.78
N ILE A 16 10.84 -6.93 11.03
CA ILE A 16 9.84 -7.26 10.03
C ILE A 16 8.46 -7.51 10.63
N GLU A 17 8.38 -8.01 11.86
CA GLU A 17 7.12 -8.32 12.53
C GLU A 17 6.38 -7.05 12.90
N THR A 18 7.09 -6.05 13.42
CA THR A 18 6.55 -4.72 13.70
C THR A 18 5.98 -4.07 12.44
N VAL A 19 6.74 -4.06 11.34
CA VAL A 19 6.27 -3.48 10.08
C VAL A 19 5.09 -4.27 9.51
N TRP A 20 5.15 -5.60 9.56
CA TRP A 20 4.06 -6.48 9.12
C TRP A 20 2.77 -6.21 9.90
N ARG A 21 2.83 -6.18 11.23
CA ARG A 21 1.67 -5.93 12.09
C ARG A 21 0.99 -4.59 11.75
N LEU A 22 1.76 -3.51 11.69
CA LEU A 22 1.23 -2.16 11.46
C LEU A 22 0.69 -1.91 10.05
N THR A 23 1.10 -2.74 9.10
CA THR A 23 0.65 -2.66 7.71
C THR A 23 -0.54 -3.58 7.46
N GLN A 24 -0.59 -4.77 8.08
CA GLN A 24 -1.68 -5.73 7.92
C GLN A 24 -2.88 -5.45 8.83
N ASP A 25 -2.68 -4.87 10.03
CA ASP A 25 -3.80 -4.50 10.92
C ASP A 25 -4.61 -3.34 10.31
N PRO A 26 -5.89 -3.53 9.96
CA PRO A 26 -6.76 -2.48 9.41
C PRO A 26 -6.84 -1.23 10.28
N ALA A 27 -6.83 -1.38 11.61
CA ALA A 27 -6.94 -0.27 12.54
C ALA A 27 -5.66 0.57 12.55
N ALA A 28 -4.49 -0.06 12.50
CA ALA A 28 -3.22 0.63 12.33
C ALA A 28 -3.05 1.24 10.93
N HIS A 29 -3.46 0.50 9.89
CA HIS A 29 -3.24 0.87 8.49
C HIS A 29 -3.84 2.23 8.13
N VAL A 30 -5.10 2.45 8.49
CA VAL A 30 -5.81 3.71 8.18
C VAL A 30 -5.22 4.93 8.87
N ARG A 31 -4.43 4.72 9.92
CA ARG A 31 -3.78 5.82 10.65
C ARG A 31 -2.69 6.46 9.81
N TRP A 32 -1.84 5.65 9.17
CA TRP A 32 -0.68 6.15 8.41
C TRP A 32 -0.96 6.31 6.92
N ASP A 33 -1.80 5.46 6.32
CA ASP A 33 -2.06 5.52 4.87
C ASP A 33 -3.22 6.45 4.50
N ILE A 34 -2.89 7.59 3.88
CA ILE A 34 -3.88 8.58 3.44
C ILE A 34 -4.75 8.10 2.29
N ARG A 35 -4.41 6.97 1.65
CA ARG A 35 -5.16 6.43 0.54
C ARG A 35 -6.52 5.88 0.98
N PHE A 36 -6.64 5.49 2.26
CA PHE A 36 -7.82 4.89 2.84
C PHE A 36 -8.31 5.72 4.03
N SER A 37 -9.63 5.69 4.29
CA SER A 37 -10.23 6.29 5.49
C SER A 37 -10.81 5.23 6.42
N ARG A 38 -11.20 4.08 5.88
CA ARG A 38 -11.66 2.93 6.64
C ARG A 38 -11.35 1.65 5.88
N ILE A 39 -10.94 0.61 6.58
CA ILE A 39 -10.82 -0.76 6.06
C ILE A 39 -11.65 -1.63 6.99
N MET A 40 -12.57 -2.39 6.41
CA MET A 40 -13.51 -3.27 7.12
C MET A 40 -13.21 -4.69 6.63
N PRO A 41 -12.59 -5.54 7.47
CA PRO A 41 -12.40 -6.95 7.15
C PRO A 41 -13.75 -7.59 6.83
N GLY A 42 -13.76 -8.45 5.81
CA GLY A 42 -14.88 -9.36 5.57
C GLY A 42 -14.89 -10.50 6.59
N PRO A 43 -15.85 -11.43 6.49
CA PRO A 43 -15.84 -12.64 7.30
C PRO A 43 -14.50 -13.35 7.13
N VAL A 44 -13.91 -13.75 8.25
CA VAL A 44 -12.62 -14.44 8.31
C VAL A 44 -12.82 -15.82 7.68
N ALA A 45 -12.20 -16.05 6.52
CA ALA A 45 -11.93 -17.41 6.07
C ALA A 45 -10.95 -18.04 7.05
N GLU A 46 -11.09 -19.35 7.34
CA GLU A 46 -10.28 -20.00 8.38
C GLU A 46 -8.77 -19.71 8.20
N PRO A 47 -8.06 -19.31 9.28
CA PRO A 47 -6.70 -18.78 9.19
C PRO A 47 -5.65 -19.74 8.61
N ASP A 48 -5.92 -21.05 8.57
CA ASP A 48 -5.02 -22.09 8.06
C ASP A 48 -5.30 -22.53 6.60
N ALA A 49 -6.33 -21.99 5.95
CA ALA A 49 -6.73 -22.48 4.62
C ALA A 49 -5.94 -21.88 3.44
N GLY A 50 -5.01 -20.94 3.70
CA GLY A 50 -4.35 -20.17 2.62
C GLY A 50 -5.37 -19.34 1.81
N GLU A 51 -6.55 -19.09 2.38
CA GLU A 51 -7.66 -18.47 1.67
C GLU A 51 -7.53 -16.94 1.62
N PRO A 52 -7.76 -16.32 0.45
CA PRO A 52 -7.74 -14.88 0.35
C PRO A 52 -8.77 -14.20 1.25
N THR A 53 -8.31 -13.26 2.10
CA THR A 53 -9.17 -12.46 2.97
C THR A 53 -9.84 -11.36 2.16
N ARG A 54 -11.17 -11.34 2.18
CA ARG A 54 -11.96 -10.24 1.60
C ARG A 54 -12.01 -9.06 2.55
N PHE A 55 -12.06 -7.84 2.02
CA PHE A 55 -12.27 -6.62 2.79
C PHE A 55 -13.06 -5.59 1.99
N ARG A 56 -13.72 -4.68 2.69
CA ARG A 56 -14.31 -3.47 2.13
C ARG A 56 -13.48 -2.28 2.55
N TYR A 57 -13.34 -1.28 1.69
CA TYR A 57 -12.63 -0.05 2.03
C TYR A 57 -13.48 1.17 1.70
N GLU A 58 -13.27 2.22 2.47
CA GLU A 58 -13.83 3.54 2.22
C GLU A 58 -12.72 4.57 2.12
N ARG A 59 -12.89 5.52 1.21
CA ARG A 59 -12.10 6.73 1.13
C ARG A 59 -13.01 7.94 1.20
N ARG A 60 -12.93 8.68 2.29
CA ARG A 60 -13.61 9.96 2.46
C ARG A 60 -12.88 11.02 1.65
N THR A 61 -13.62 11.70 0.78
CA THR A 61 -13.20 12.91 0.08
C THR A 61 -14.06 14.08 0.56
N PRO A 62 -13.67 15.35 0.31
CA PRO A 62 -14.49 16.49 0.72
C PRO A 62 -15.92 16.47 0.16
N LEU A 63 -16.14 15.82 -1.00
CA LEU A 63 -17.42 15.79 -1.68
C LEU A 63 -18.26 14.54 -1.34
N ARG A 64 -17.61 13.39 -1.16
CA ARG A 64 -18.28 12.09 -0.89
C ARG A 64 -17.35 10.99 -0.44
N THR A 65 -17.94 9.93 0.09
CA THR A 65 -17.23 8.70 0.44
C THR A 65 -17.23 7.74 -0.74
N ILE A 66 -16.04 7.47 -1.27
CA ILE A 66 -15.81 6.42 -2.27
C ILE A 66 -15.75 5.09 -1.53
N ARG A 67 -16.46 4.08 -2.02
CA ARG A 67 -16.47 2.72 -1.46
C ARG A 67 -15.93 1.72 -2.46
N GLY A 68 -15.23 0.70 -1.98
CA GLY A 68 -14.80 -0.40 -2.82
C GLY A 68 -14.60 -1.69 -2.03
N THR A 69 -14.32 -2.75 -2.75
CA THR A 69 -14.06 -4.09 -2.24
C THR A 69 -12.64 -4.49 -2.61
N GLY A 70 -12.06 -5.38 -1.82
CA GLY A 70 -10.74 -5.92 -2.10
C GLY A 70 -10.60 -7.32 -1.55
N VAL A 71 -9.61 -8.01 -2.09
CA VAL A 71 -9.15 -9.29 -1.61
C VAL A 71 -7.65 -9.18 -1.39
N SER A 72 -7.20 -9.55 -0.20
CA SER A 72 -5.79 -9.64 0.14
C SER A 72 -5.43 -11.05 0.54
N LEU A 73 -4.28 -11.52 0.08
CA LEU A 73 -3.67 -12.73 0.58
C LEU A 73 -2.29 -12.35 1.12
N GLY A 74 -2.17 -12.34 2.43
CA GLY A 74 -0.90 -12.20 3.11
C GLY A 74 -0.26 -13.58 3.20
N GLU A 75 0.76 -13.86 2.39
CA GLU A 75 1.38 -15.18 2.41
C GLU A 75 2.89 -15.16 2.17
N ARG A 76 3.49 -16.19 2.77
CA ARG A 76 4.84 -16.72 2.55
C ARG A 76 5.93 -16.03 3.38
N LEU A 77 6.28 -16.68 4.48
CA LEU A 77 7.64 -16.64 5.01
C LEU A 77 8.51 -17.38 3.99
N ARG A 78 9.34 -16.63 3.24
CA ARG A 78 10.37 -17.28 2.43
C ARG A 78 11.49 -17.78 3.35
N PRO A 79 12.28 -18.79 2.93
CA PRO A 79 13.45 -19.22 3.69
C PRO A 79 14.44 -18.08 3.97
N ASP A 80 14.46 -17.05 3.12
CA ASP A 80 15.25 -15.83 3.27
C ASP A 80 14.67 -14.81 4.26
N GLY A 81 13.56 -15.14 4.95
CA GLY A 81 12.87 -14.27 5.90
C GLY A 81 11.96 -13.21 5.26
N THR A 82 11.93 -13.09 3.93
CA THR A 82 11.06 -12.15 3.22
C THR A 82 9.60 -12.52 3.41
N ARG A 83 8.75 -11.51 3.62
CA ARG A 83 7.28 -11.65 3.60
C ARG A 83 6.68 -10.94 2.40
N THR A 84 5.57 -11.44 1.88
CA THR A 84 4.81 -10.79 0.79
C THR A 84 3.33 -10.75 1.14
N SER A 85 2.68 -9.63 0.83
CA SER A 85 1.23 -9.51 0.90
C SER A 85 0.74 -9.03 -0.46
N VAL A 86 -0.12 -9.79 -1.10
CA VAL A 86 -0.71 -9.47 -2.40
C VAL A 86 -2.14 -9.00 -2.19
N LEU A 87 -2.58 -8.04 -3.01
CA LEU A 87 -3.93 -7.52 -2.91
C LEU A 87 -4.49 -7.13 -4.27
N ARG A 88 -5.78 -7.39 -4.45
CA ARG A 88 -6.62 -6.90 -5.54
C ARG A 88 -7.74 -6.06 -4.95
N PHE A 89 -8.17 -5.03 -5.68
CA PHE A 89 -9.27 -4.17 -5.26
C PHE A 89 -10.08 -3.70 -6.46
N HIS A 90 -11.35 -3.44 -6.23
CA HIS A 90 -12.32 -2.99 -7.22
C HIS A 90 -13.24 -1.92 -6.62
N THR A 91 -13.78 -1.04 -7.45
CA THR A 91 -14.88 -0.14 -7.10
C THR A 91 -15.70 0.22 -8.32
N ARG A 92 -17.02 0.28 -8.15
CA ARG A 92 -17.97 0.74 -9.16
C ARG A 92 -18.27 2.24 -9.06
N ASP A 93 -17.66 2.95 -8.09
CA ASP A 93 -17.87 4.38 -7.93
C ASP A 93 -17.25 5.17 -9.09
N ARG A 94 -18.09 5.89 -9.83
CA ARG A 94 -17.68 6.67 -11.01
C ARG A 94 -16.72 7.82 -10.68
N LEU A 95 -16.71 8.31 -9.43
CA LEU A 95 -15.73 9.32 -9.02
C LEU A 95 -14.48 8.71 -8.40
N SER A 96 -14.33 7.39 -8.42
CA SER A 96 -13.04 6.81 -8.11
C SER A 96 -12.07 7.03 -9.28
N PRO A 97 -10.88 7.59 -9.03
CA PRO A 97 -9.84 7.64 -10.05
C PRO A 97 -9.31 6.24 -10.42
N ILE A 98 -9.60 5.22 -9.61
CA ILE A 98 -9.19 3.84 -9.81
C ILE A 98 -10.43 2.94 -9.89
N ARG A 99 -10.59 2.16 -10.96
CA ARG A 99 -11.70 1.18 -11.10
C ARG A 99 -11.35 -0.17 -10.50
N ALA A 100 -10.20 -0.69 -10.90
CA ALA A 100 -9.69 -1.97 -10.44
C ALA A 100 -8.17 -1.86 -10.31
N GLY A 101 -7.59 -2.42 -9.27
CA GLY A 101 -6.16 -2.40 -9.07
C GLY A 101 -5.65 -3.69 -8.47
N ARG A 102 -4.38 -3.96 -8.73
CA ARG A 102 -3.65 -5.09 -8.18
C ARG A 102 -2.26 -4.65 -7.75
N GLY A 103 -1.84 -5.11 -6.59
CA GLY A 103 -0.59 -4.69 -6.00
C GLY A 103 -0.03 -5.74 -5.07
N PHE A 104 1.20 -5.51 -4.67
CA PHE A 104 1.79 -6.26 -3.59
C PHE A 104 2.62 -5.35 -2.71
N TRP A 105 2.82 -5.85 -1.51
CA TRP A 105 3.71 -5.41 -0.47
C TRP A 105 4.75 -6.48 -0.22
N ARG A 106 6.00 -6.07 -0.07
CA ARG A 106 7.12 -6.95 0.18
C ARG A 106 7.96 -6.38 1.31
N TYR A 107 8.34 -7.25 2.23
CA TYR A 107 9.08 -6.92 3.43
C TYR A 107 10.36 -7.74 3.39
N VAL A 108 11.49 -7.09 3.19
CA VAL A 108 12.80 -7.76 3.10
C VAL A 108 13.59 -7.43 4.36
N PRO A 109 14.06 -8.43 5.12
CA PRO A 109 14.92 -8.19 6.26
C PRO A 109 16.26 -7.59 5.82
N ASP A 110 16.76 -6.60 6.58
CA ASP A 110 18.02 -5.89 6.34
C ASP A 110 18.69 -5.59 7.69
N GLY A 111 19.26 -6.63 8.31
CA GLY A 111 19.75 -6.57 9.69
C GLY A 111 18.63 -6.20 10.66
N ASN A 112 18.79 -5.11 11.41
CA ASN A 112 17.78 -4.59 12.35
C ASN A 112 16.76 -3.65 11.67
N ARG A 113 16.69 -3.69 10.34
CA ARG A 113 15.80 -2.86 9.52
C ARG A 113 14.96 -3.73 8.61
N THR A 114 13.88 -3.14 8.11
CA THR A 114 13.02 -3.76 7.11
C THR A 114 12.93 -2.85 5.90
N ILE A 115 13.23 -3.41 4.74
CA ILE A 115 12.96 -2.75 3.46
C ILE A 115 11.51 -3.06 3.09
N PHE A 116 10.67 -2.02 3.10
CA PHE A 116 9.27 -2.11 2.75
C PHE A 116 9.04 -1.59 1.34
N ILE A 117 8.53 -2.47 0.48
CA ILE A 117 8.34 -2.22 -0.95
C ILE A 117 6.87 -2.42 -1.29
N THR A 118 6.35 -1.54 -2.12
CA THR A 118 5.13 -1.81 -2.86
C THR A 118 5.35 -1.62 -4.35
N GLY A 119 4.64 -2.41 -5.14
CA GLY A 119 4.21 -1.86 -6.42
C GLY A 119 2.89 -2.41 -6.87
N TYR A 120 2.18 -1.56 -7.60
CA TYR A 120 0.82 -1.81 -8.01
C TYR A 120 0.53 -1.14 -9.34
N ASP A 121 -0.41 -1.73 -10.06
CA ASP A 121 -0.97 -1.17 -11.27
C ASP A 121 -2.49 -1.19 -11.16
N TYR A 122 -3.14 -0.30 -11.89
CA TYR A 122 -4.57 -0.14 -11.83
C TYR A 122 -5.16 0.35 -13.14
N GLU A 123 -6.43 0.01 -13.37
CA GLU A 123 -7.27 0.55 -14.41
C GLU A 123 -7.83 1.91 -13.97
N ALA A 124 -7.56 2.94 -14.78
CA ALA A 124 -7.97 4.30 -14.48
C ALA A 124 -9.49 4.48 -14.63
N GLY A 125 -10.12 5.10 -13.65
CA GLY A 125 -11.55 5.44 -13.68
C GLY A 125 -11.87 6.64 -14.56
N TRP A 126 -10.92 7.58 -14.70
CA TRP A 126 -11.10 8.86 -15.40
C TRP A 126 -10.35 8.96 -16.74
N GLY A 127 -9.93 7.81 -17.30
CA GLY A 127 -9.27 7.77 -18.60
C GLY A 127 -8.00 8.63 -18.66
N GLN A 128 -8.01 9.72 -19.44
CA GLN A 128 -6.82 10.55 -19.70
C GLN A 128 -6.27 11.28 -18.47
N LEU A 129 -7.11 11.58 -17.47
CA LEU A 129 -6.66 12.20 -16.21
C LEU A 129 -5.69 11.30 -15.42
N ASP A 130 -5.57 10.02 -15.79
CA ASP A 130 -4.60 9.09 -15.19
C ASP A 130 -3.15 9.61 -15.27
N ARG A 131 -2.81 10.41 -16.29
CA ARG A 131 -1.46 10.99 -16.43
C ARG A 131 -1.07 11.89 -15.26
N VAL A 132 -2.05 12.49 -14.58
CA VAL A 132 -1.85 13.34 -13.40
C VAL A 132 -2.14 12.57 -12.12
N VAL A 133 -3.22 11.78 -12.11
CA VAL A 133 -3.62 10.96 -10.96
C VAL A 133 -2.54 9.96 -10.56
N ARG A 134 -1.92 9.27 -11.52
CA ARG A 134 -0.95 8.21 -11.25
C ARG A 134 0.32 8.72 -10.57
N PRO A 135 0.96 9.82 -11.02
CA PRO A 135 2.03 10.46 -10.26
C PRO A 135 1.63 10.89 -8.84
N LEU A 136 0.41 11.43 -8.67
CA LEU A 136 -0.12 11.85 -7.38
C LEU A 136 -0.36 10.67 -6.43
N LEU A 137 -0.89 9.55 -6.93
CA LEU A 137 -1.02 8.32 -6.15
C LEU A 137 0.34 7.77 -5.75
N GLY A 138 1.31 7.76 -6.66
CA GLY A 138 2.69 7.37 -6.32
C GLY A 138 3.33 8.29 -5.27
N TRP A 139 3.04 9.59 -5.32
CA TRP A 139 3.48 10.54 -4.28
C TRP A 139 2.77 10.27 -2.95
N ALA A 140 1.45 10.05 -2.96
CA ALA A 140 0.66 9.76 -1.76
C ALA A 140 1.13 8.47 -1.09
N THR A 141 1.40 7.41 -1.87
CA THR A 141 1.98 6.16 -1.36
C THR A 141 3.34 6.40 -0.69
N ALA A 142 4.24 7.13 -1.35
CA ALA A 142 5.56 7.45 -0.78
C ALA A 142 5.46 8.30 0.49
N TRP A 143 4.55 9.27 0.52
CA TRP A 143 4.31 10.08 1.71
C TRP A 143 3.74 9.24 2.87
N SER A 144 2.79 8.34 2.59
CA SER A 144 2.26 7.38 3.57
C SER A 144 3.36 6.49 4.14
N PHE A 145 4.29 6.02 3.29
CA PHE A 145 5.41 5.17 3.70
C PHE A 145 6.36 5.91 4.66
N ASP A 146 6.73 7.16 4.35
CA ASP A 146 7.57 7.95 5.25
C ASP A 146 6.83 8.29 6.56
N ARG A 147 5.51 8.47 6.53
CA ARG A 147 4.67 8.67 7.73
C ARG A 147 4.64 7.42 8.61
N LEU A 148 4.51 6.23 8.02
CA LEU A 148 4.67 4.96 8.72
C LEU A 148 6.07 4.84 9.34
N ARG A 149 7.11 5.13 8.55
CA ARG A 149 8.50 5.11 9.02
C ARG A 149 8.69 6.00 10.25
N ILE A 150 8.24 7.26 10.20
CA ILE A 150 8.32 8.19 11.32
C ILE A 150 7.60 7.62 12.55
N TRP A 151 6.39 7.09 12.38
CA TRP A 151 5.63 6.52 13.49
C TRP A 151 6.36 5.34 14.13
N VAL A 152 6.90 4.44 13.32
CA VAL A 152 7.63 3.26 13.79
C VAL A 152 8.94 3.64 14.49
N GLU A 153 9.73 4.54 13.89
CA GLU A 153 11.07 4.86 14.36
C GLU A 153 11.10 5.84 15.54
N THR A 154 10.06 6.67 15.69
CA THR A 154 10.06 7.76 16.69
C THR A 154 8.91 7.67 17.68
N GLY A 155 7.94 6.77 17.46
CA GLY A 155 6.71 6.68 18.24
C GLY A 155 5.72 7.82 17.98
N VAL A 156 6.07 8.82 17.16
CA VAL A 156 5.18 9.96 16.86
C VAL A 156 3.93 9.46 16.11
N PRO A 157 2.73 9.58 16.70
CA PRO A 157 1.52 9.04 16.11
C PRO A 157 1.23 9.69 14.74
N PRO A 158 0.76 8.92 13.74
CA PRO A 158 0.52 9.45 12.39
C PRO A 158 -0.40 10.66 12.37
N GLU A 159 -1.34 10.77 13.31
CA GLU A 159 -2.33 11.84 13.41
C GLU A 159 -1.70 13.24 13.58
N GLN A 160 -0.47 13.33 14.09
CA GLN A 160 0.29 14.59 14.14
C GLN A 160 0.69 15.10 12.75
N TRP A 161 0.68 14.21 11.76
CA TRP A 161 0.97 14.49 10.36
C TRP A 161 -0.30 14.37 9.54
N PRO A 162 -1.24 15.34 9.58
CA PRO A 162 -2.36 15.37 8.65
C PRO A 162 -1.84 15.66 7.22
N LEU A 163 -2.65 15.43 6.19
CA LEU A 163 -2.23 15.66 4.79
C LEU A 163 -1.71 17.08 4.54
N ARG A 164 -2.32 18.09 5.19
CA ARG A 164 -1.87 19.50 5.13
C ARG A 164 -0.44 19.72 5.63
N SER A 165 0.10 18.80 6.44
CA SER A 165 1.50 18.88 6.89
C SER A 165 2.51 18.74 5.75
N ALA A 166 2.09 18.25 4.58
CA ALA A 166 2.90 18.30 3.36
C ALA A 166 3.29 19.73 2.95
N LEU A 167 2.53 20.75 3.38
CA LEU A 167 2.80 22.17 3.13
C LEU A 167 3.66 22.82 4.23
N TRP A 168 3.93 22.13 5.34
CA TRP A 168 4.72 22.66 6.46
C TRP A 168 6.23 22.58 6.17
N TRP A 169 6.69 23.25 5.12
CA TRP A 169 8.05 23.13 4.61
C TRP A 169 9.14 23.44 5.66
N TRP A 170 8.82 24.25 6.67
CA TRP A 170 9.68 24.55 7.83
C TRP A 170 9.87 23.37 8.80
N ARG A 171 8.91 22.44 8.90
CA ARG A 171 9.04 21.22 9.71
C ARG A 171 9.95 20.23 8.99
N ARG A 172 11.11 19.94 9.59
CA ARG A 172 12.09 18.98 9.06
C ARG A 172 11.70 17.53 9.31
N ASP A 173 10.98 17.30 10.40
CA ASP A 173 10.49 16.01 10.89
C ASP A 173 9.23 15.51 10.18
N ARG A 174 8.53 16.37 9.41
CA ARG A 174 7.33 15.97 8.66
C ARG A 174 7.60 14.82 7.66
N PRO A 175 6.57 14.05 7.28
CA PRO A 175 6.69 13.08 6.22
C PRO A 175 6.96 13.73 4.85
N ARG A 176 7.85 13.12 4.06
CA ARG A 176 8.28 13.57 2.74
C ARG A 176 8.36 12.39 1.77
N ALA A 177 7.56 12.42 0.72
CA ALA A 177 7.60 11.42 -0.35
C ALA A 177 9.00 11.27 -0.99
N ALA A 178 9.81 12.33 -0.99
CA ALA A 178 11.17 12.31 -1.52
C ALA A 178 12.15 11.44 -0.73
N ARG A 179 11.80 11.00 0.49
CA ARG A 179 12.61 10.05 1.28
C ARG A 179 12.41 8.60 0.83
N CYS A 180 11.43 8.33 -0.02
CA CYS A 180 11.18 7.00 -0.56
C CYS A 180 11.67 6.92 -2.01
N ALA A 181 12.24 5.77 -2.37
CA ALA A 181 12.60 5.50 -3.75
C ALA A 181 11.34 5.19 -4.57
N ARG A 182 11.19 5.83 -5.74
CA ARG A 182 10.04 5.60 -6.65
C ARG A 182 10.37 4.73 -7.86
N THR A 183 11.61 4.26 -7.93
CA THR A 183 12.11 3.38 -8.97
C THR A 183 13.03 2.36 -8.30
N PRO A 184 12.92 1.06 -8.61
CA PRO A 184 13.80 0.07 -8.02
C PRO A 184 15.24 0.27 -8.49
N THR A 185 16.21 0.03 -7.60
CA THR A 185 17.62 -0.02 -8.00
C THR A 185 17.87 -1.18 -8.97
N ARG A 186 19.01 -1.18 -9.66
CA ARG A 186 19.38 -2.29 -10.56
C ARG A 186 19.42 -3.62 -9.81
N ALA A 187 20.10 -3.66 -8.65
CA ALA A 187 20.17 -4.84 -7.79
C ALA A 187 18.78 -5.36 -7.38
N ARG A 188 17.82 -4.48 -7.07
CA ARG A 188 16.43 -4.86 -6.72
C ARG A 188 15.66 -5.48 -7.88
N ARG A 189 15.98 -5.11 -9.12
CA ARG A 189 15.38 -5.72 -10.31
C ARG A 189 15.98 -7.09 -10.58
N GLU A 190 17.31 -7.18 -10.52
CA GLU A 190 18.05 -8.42 -10.76
C GLU A 190 17.71 -9.51 -9.72
N SER A 191 17.50 -9.13 -8.45
CA SER A 191 17.08 -10.08 -7.40
C SER A 191 15.61 -10.51 -7.48
N GLY A 192 14.82 -9.95 -8.39
CA GLY A 192 13.38 -10.22 -8.48
C GLY A 192 12.54 -9.62 -7.34
N VAL A 193 13.16 -8.93 -6.37
CA VAL A 193 12.49 -8.29 -5.22
C VAL A 193 11.58 -7.13 -5.66
N ALA A 194 11.79 -6.53 -6.83
CA ALA A 194 10.85 -5.55 -7.39
C ALA A 194 9.74 -6.20 -8.26
N THR A 195 9.83 -7.49 -8.55
CA THR A 195 8.96 -8.20 -9.49
C THR A 195 7.61 -8.55 -8.87
N VAL A 196 6.56 -8.48 -9.69
CA VAL A 196 5.20 -8.89 -9.33
C VAL A 196 5.21 -10.37 -8.95
N PRO A 197 4.74 -10.74 -7.75
CA PRO A 197 4.65 -12.14 -7.36
C PRO A 197 3.56 -12.84 -8.17
N ALA A 198 3.82 -14.09 -8.58
CA ALA A 198 2.85 -14.91 -9.33
C ALA A 198 1.54 -15.15 -8.55
N THR A 199 1.58 -15.15 -7.21
CA THR A 199 0.38 -15.24 -6.36
C THR A 199 -0.59 -14.07 -6.55
N LEU A 200 -0.13 -12.94 -7.08
CA LEU A 200 -1.04 -11.83 -7.44
C LEU A 200 -1.97 -12.21 -8.60
N ASP A 201 -1.54 -13.10 -9.48
CA ASP A 201 -2.35 -13.56 -10.61
C ASP A 201 -3.40 -14.59 -10.19
N ALA A 202 -3.12 -15.35 -9.13
CA ALA A 202 -4.02 -16.35 -8.53
C ALA A 202 -5.13 -15.76 -7.62
N LEU A 203 -5.01 -14.49 -7.20
CA LEU A 203 -6.04 -13.83 -6.39
C LEU A 203 -7.37 -13.70 -7.17
N PRO A 204 -8.53 -14.02 -6.58
CA PRO A 204 -9.82 -13.82 -7.26
C PRO A 204 -10.09 -12.34 -7.55
N ASP A 205 -10.89 -12.05 -8.58
CA ASP A 205 -11.32 -10.68 -8.88
C ASP A 205 -12.45 -10.27 -7.92
N PRO A 206 -12.28 -9.20 -7.10
CA PRO A 206 -13.33 -8.72 -6.19
C PRO A 206 -14.55 -8.11 -6.88
N LYS A 207 -14.59 -8.07 -8.23
CA LYS A 207 -15.68 -7.48 -9.00
C LYS A 207 -17.06 -8.07 -8.68
N ASP A 208 -17.14 -9.35 -8.32
CA ASP A 208 -18.42 -10.04 -8.08
C ASP A 208 -19.07 -9.62 -6.74
N ASP A 209 -18.28 -9.08 -5.81
CA ASP A 209 -18.73 -8.62 -4.48
C ASP A 209 -18.94 -7.09 -4.40
N ALA A 210 -18.63 -6.36 -5.47
CA ALA A 210 -18.62 -4.89 -5.55
C ALA A 210 -19.98 -4.27 -5.91
#